data_AF-H1XS34-F1
#
_entry.id   AF-H1XS34-F1
#
_cell.length_a   1.000
_cell.length_b   1.000
_cell.length_c   1.000
_cell.angle_alpha   90.00
_cell.angle_beta   90.00
_cell.angle_gamma   90.00
#
_symmetry.space_group_name_H-M   'P 1'
#
loop_
_entity.id
_entity.type
_entity.pdbx_description
1 polymer ?
#
loop_
_entity_poly.entity_id
_entity_poly.type
_entity_poly.pdbx_seq_one_letter_code
_entity_poly.pdbx_strand_id
1 'polypeptide(L)'
;MKVAIVTNDGQFVSQHFGRSKYYKVYTIEDNQIINVEMRERGGCHHSESEKHSPHEPHELKRHHGYGPEAKAKHVTMIKKIADCDVLIAGGMGMGAYENFKAAGLQVILTDIVSTEEVITAFNEGKLEDLFDERTH
;
A
#
# COMPACT_ATOMS: atom_id res chain seq x y z
N MET A 1 -12.76 11.49 6.56
CA MET A 1 -11.82 10.36 6.74
C MET A 1 -11.39 9.85 5.37
N LYS A 2 -10.12 9.47 5.21
CA LYS A 2 -9.59 8.94 3.94
C LYS A 2 -9.09 7.52 4.08
N VAL A 3 -9.61 6.64 3.23
CA VAL A 3 -9.33 5.20 3.24
C VAL A 3 -8.63 4.83 1.94
N ALA A 4 -7.37 4.41 2.01
CA ALA A 4 -6.61 3.93 0.87
C ALA A 4 -6.76 2.41 0.75
N ILE A 5 -7.14 1.91 -0.42
CA ILE A 5 -7.22 0.48 -0.72
C ILE A 5 -6.17 0.12 -1.77
N VAL A 6 -5.40 -0.92 -1.50
CA VAL A 6 -4.38 -1.42 -2.43
C VAL A 6 -5.03 -2.22 -3.54
N THR A 7 -4.87 -1.81 -4.80
CA THR A 7 -5.52 -2.45 -5.96
C THR A 7 -4.61 -2.43 -7.19
N ASN A 8 -4.91 -3.30 -8.16
CA ASN A 8 -4.29 -3.27 -9.50
C ASN A 8 -5.24 -2.76 -10.58
N ASP A 9 -6.53 -2.98 -10.39
CA ASP A 9 -7.56 -2.75 -11.41
C ASP A 9 -8.57 -1.66 -10.97
N GLY A 10 -8.53 -1.27 -9.69
CA GLY A 10 -9.53 -0.38 -9.11
C GLY A 10 -10.76 -1.12 -8.60
N GLN A 11 -11.03 -2.34 -9.07
CA GLN A 11 -12.20 -3.11 -8.65
C GLN A 11 -11.90 -4.07 -7.48
N PHE A 12 -10.72 -4.71 -7.51
CA PHE A 12 -10.33 -5.74 -6.54
C PHE A 12 -9.14 -5.35 -5.66
N VAL A 13 -9.20 -5.71 -4.39
CA VAL A 13 -8.12 -5.58 -3.41
C VAL A 13 -6.99 -6.54 -3.78
N SER A 14 -5.77 -6.03 -3.76
CA SER A 14 -4.60 -6.81 -4.09
C SER A 14 -4.06 -7.55 -2.86
N GLN A 15 -3.93 -8.88 -2.97
CA GLN A 15 -3.30 -9.74 -1.95
C GLN A 15 -1.77 -9.65 -1.92
N HIS A 16 -1.16 -9.08 -2.96
CA HIS A 16 0.28 -8.95 -3.09
C HIS A 16 0.70 -7.48 -3.16
N PHE A 17 0.77 -6.82 -2.01
CA PHE A 17 1.20 -5.42 -1.90
C PHE A 17 2.46 -5.09 -2.72
N GLY A 18 3.44 -6.00 -2.74
CA GLY A 18 4.69 -5.82 -3.47
C GLY A 18 4.54 -5.68 -4.99
N ARG A 19 3.48 -6.25 -5.58
CA ARG A 19 3.18 -6.22 -7.02
C ARG A 19 2.12 -5.18 -7.41
N SER A 20 1.42 -4.60 -6.43
CA SER A 20 0.35 -3.65 -6.70
C SER A 20 0.88 -2.31 -7.18
N LYS A 21 0.19 -1.71 -8.16
CA LYS A 21 0.59 -0.43 -8.77
C LYS A 21 -0.24 0.77 -8.31
N TYR A 22 -1.44 0.54 -7.79
CA TYR A 22 -2.38 1.62 -7.49
C TYR A 22 -2.92 1.55 -6.04
N TYR A 23 -3.20 2.72 -5.51
CA TYR A 23 -4.00 2.95 -4.32
C TYR A 23 -5.31 3.60 -4.75
N LYS A 24 -6.44 2.99 -4.43
CA LYS A 24 -7.74 3.62 -4.59
C LYS A 24 -8.11 4.27 -3.27
N VAL A 25 -8.05 5.60 -3.23
CA VAL A 25 -8.36 6.40 -2.04
C VAL A 25 -9.82 6.79 -2.09
N TYR A 26 -10.54 6.43 -1.04
CA TYR A 26 -11.93 6.78 -0.81
C TYR A 26 -11.98 7.88 0.24
N THR A 27 -12.62 8.99 -0.08
CA THR A 27 -12.93 10.03 0.89
C THR A 27 -14.34 9.79 1.40
N ILE A 28 -14.45 9.53 2.71
CA ILE A 28 -15.69 9.26 3.41
C ILE A 28 -15.99 10.43 4.34
N GLU A 29 -17.17 11.03 4.18
CA GLU A 29 -17.74 12.05 5.06
C GLU A 29 -19.18 11.66 5.39
N ASP A 30 -19.58 11.80 6.65
CA ASP A 30 -20.95 11.47 7.12
C ASP A 30 -21.42 10.05 6.72
N ASN A 31 -20.53 9.05 6.80
CA ASN A 31 -20.79 7.66 6.39
C ASN A 31 -21.07 7.49 4.88
N GLN A 32 -20.73 8.49 4.05
CA GLN A 32 -20.94 8.49 2.60
C GLN A 32 -19.62 8.72 1.84
N ILE A 33 -19.47 8.04 0.70
CA ILE A 33 -18.31 8.21 -0.18
C ILE A 33 -18.51 9.49 -1.00
N ILE A 34 -17.78 10.54 -0.67
CA ILE A 34 -17.87 11.82 -1.38
C ILE A 34 -16.83 11.95 -2.50
N ASN A 35 -15.76 11.15 -2.45
CA ASN A 35 -14.75 11.13 -3.51
C ASN A 35 -14.05 9.77 -3.61
N VAL A 36 -13.66 9.41 -4.83
CA VAL A 36 -12.83 8.24 -5.12
C VAL A 36 -11.76 8.65 -6.10
N GLU A 37 -10.50 8.51 -5.70
CA GLU A 37 -9.36 8.79 -6.58
C GLU A 37 -8.44 7.57 -6.65
N MET A 38 -7.82 7.36 -7.81
CA MET A 38 -6.73 6.39 -7.94
C MET A 38 -5.39 7.11 -7.94
N ARG A 39 -4.56 6.80 -6.95
CA ARG A 39 -3.18 7.26 -6.84
C ARG A 39 -2.24 6.13 -7.23
N GLU A 40 -1.26 6.44 -8.06
CA GLU A 40 -0.17 5.50 -8.34
C GLU A 40 0.73 5.36 -7.12
N ARG A 41 1.03 4.12 -6.72
CA ARG A 41 1.92 3.84 -5.59
C ARG A 41 3.36 4.24 -5.87
N GLY A 42 3.78 4.20 -7.13
CA GLY A 42 5.16 4.44 -7.53
C GLY A 42 6.07 3.31 -7.04
N GLY A 43 5.95 2.13 -7.65
CA GLY A 43 6.78 0.96 -7.36
C GLY A 43 7.32 0.32 -8.63
N CYS A 44 8.56 0.65 -8.97
CA CYS A 44 9.43 0.01 -9.97
C CYS A 44 8.85 -0.29 -11.37
N HIS A 45 9.03 0.68 -12.27
CA HIS A 45 9.58 0.39 -13.59
C HIS A 45 10.60 1.48 -13.92
N HIS A 46 11.86 1.21 -13.63
CA HIS A 46 12.97 1.81 -14.36
C HIS A 46 14.01 0.70 -14.59
N SER A 47 13.58 -0.31 -15.33
CA SER A 47 14.45 -0.83 -16.37
C SER A 47 14.19 0.02 -17.60
N GLU A 48 14.88 1.16 -17.70
CA GLU A 48 15.35 1.69 -18.98
C GLU A 48 16.43 2.75 -18.69
N SER A 49 17.68 2.36 -18.84
CA SER A 49 18.76 3.16 -19.42
C SER A 49 18.46 4.68 -19.58
N GLU A 50 19.10 5.58 -18.81
CA GLU A 50 20.06 6.62 -19.29
C GLU A 50 19.65 7.98 -18.64
N LYS A 51 20.45 8.87 -18.00
CA LYS A 51 21.88 9.25 -18.04
C LYS A 51 22.33 9.99 -16.76
N HIS A 52 23.67 9.98 -16.57
CA HIS A 52 24.56 10.75 -15.66
C HIS A 52 24.80 10.15 -14.27
N SER A 53 26.01 9.72 -13.87
CA SER A 53 27.33 9.66 -14.50
C SER A 53 28.22 8.63 -13.74
N PRO A 54 29.37 8.21 -14.29
CA PRO A 54 29.97 6.89 -14.07
C PRO A 54 30.93 6.82 -12.88
N HIS A 55 30.72 5.88 -11.98
CA HIS A 55 31.81 5.25 -11.22
C HIS A 55 31.48 3.75 -11.05
N GLU A 56 32.38 2.93 -11.59
CA GLU A 56 32.30 1.47 -11.74
C GLU A 56 32.44 0.69 -10.38
N PRO A 57 32.62 -0.64 -10.37
CA PRO A 57 31.60 -1.67 -10.53
C PRO A 57 31.61 -2.62 -9.31
N HIS A 58 30.47 -2.93 -8.71
CA HIS A 58 30.42 -4.09 -7.81
C HIS A 58 29.14 -4.89 -8.03
N GLU A 59 29.37 -6.09 -8.55
CA GLU A 59 28.44 -7.20 -8.74
C GLU A 59 27.75 -7.55 -7.42
N LEU A 60 26.66 -6.86 -7.10
CA LEU A 60 25.88 -7.11 -5.90
C LEU A 60 24.55 -7.74 -6.29
N LYS A 61 24.59 -9.07 -6.30
CA LYS A 61 23.56 -9.99 -5.80
C LYS A 61 22.20 -9.33 -5.58
N ARG A 62 21.26 -9.76 -6.43
CA ARG A 62 19.81 -9.84 -6.19
C ARG A 62 19.50 -10.10 -4.70
N HIS A 63 19.36 -9.06 -3.90
CA HIS A 63 18.87 -9.15 -2.53
C HIS A 63 17.65 -8.26 -2.42
N HIS A 64 16.50 -8.89 -2.67
CA HIS A 64 15.22 -8.37 -2.23
C HIS A 64 15.31 -8.11 -0.71
N GLY A 65 15.02 -6.87 -0.30
CA GLY A 65 14.27 -6.66 0.94
C GLY A 65 14.98 -6.16 2.20
N TYR A 66 16.27 -5.83 2.22
CA TYR A 66 16.86 -5.21 3.43
C TYR A 66 18.01 -4.25 3.11
N GLY A 67 17.77 -2.95 3.27
CA GLY A 67 18.75 -1.89 3.07
C GLY A 67 18.12 -0.49 3.23
N PRO A 68 18.93 0.56 3.49
CA PRO A 68 18.44 1.94 3.63
C PRO A 68 17.69 2.43 2.38
N GLU A 69 18.01 1.89 1.21
CA GLU A 69 17.33 2.19 -0.06
C GLU A 69 15.93 1.56 -0.16
N ALA A 70 15.71 0.39 0.47
CA ALA A 70 14.37 -0.19 0.60
C ALA A 70 13.50 0.68 1.53
N LYS A 71 14.08 1.18 2.65
CA LYS A 71 13.41 2.14 3.53
C LYS A 71 13.03 3.42 2.80
N ALA A 72 13.91 3.97 1.97
CA ALA A 72 13.63 5.17 1.17
C ALA A 72 12.46 4.96 0.17
N LYS A 73 12.39 3.79 -0.47
CA LYS A 73 11.28 3.42 -1.36
C LYS A 73 9.94 3.39 -0.60
N HIS A 74 9.93 2.88 0.63
CA HIS A 74 8.73 2.87 1.46
C HIS A 74 8.29 4.27 1.91
N VAL A 75 9.22 5.16 2.26
CA VAL A 75 8.91 6.55 2.66
C VAL A 75 8.22 7.32 1.53
N THR A 76 8.66 7.16 0.28
CA THR A 76 8.02 7.81 -0.88
C THR A 76 6.60 7.30 -1.11
N MET A 77 6.35 6.00 -0.90
CA MET A 77 5.01 5.42 -0.99
C MET A 77 4.09 5.95 0.13
N ILE A 78 4.60 5.98 1.37
CA ILE A 78 3.88 6.51 2.53
C ILE A 78 3.47 7.97 2.28
N LYS A 79 4.37 8.82 1.77
CA LYS A 79 4.05 10.23 1.47
C LYS A 79 2.85 10.42 0.55
N LYS A 80 2.59 9.50 -0.39
CA LYS A 80 1.45 9.58 -1.33
C LYS A 80 0.10 9.31 -0.66
N ILE A 81 0.13 8.58 0.46
CA ILE A 81 -1.06 8.23 1.24
C ILE A 81 -0.95 8.74 2.69
N ALA A 82 -0.03 9.65 2.99
CA ALA A 82 0.18 10.19 4.33
C ALA A 82 -0.99 11.06 4.80
N ASP A 83 -1.82 11.50 3.86
CA ASP A 83 -3.10 12.17 4.06
C ASP A 83 -4.27 11.18 4.27
N CYS A 84 -4.00 9.87 4.21
CA CYS A 84 -4.98 8.82 4.51
C CYS A 84 -4.87 8.36 5.96
N ASP A 85 -6.02 8.09 6.59
CA ASP A 85 -6.10 7.59 7.96
C ASP A 85 -5.93 6.07 8.00
N VAL A 86 -6.49 5.38 7.00
CA VAL A 86 -6.58 3.92 6.94
C VAL A 86 -6.03 3.39 5.62
N LEU A 87 -5.26 2.31 5.67
CA LEU A 87 -4.73 1.56 4.53
C LEU A 87 -5.23 0.11 4.58
N ILE A 88 -6.01 -0.30 3.58
CA ILE A 88 -6.57 -1.65 3.50
C ILE A 88 -5.88 -2.44 2.40
N ALA A 89 -5.42 -3.65 2.72
CA ALA A 89 -4.76 -4.54 1.78
C ALA A 89 -5.19 -6.00 1.97
N GLY A 90 -5.11 -6.79 0.91
CA GLY A 90 -5.40 -8.23 0.98
C GLY A 90 -4.25 -9.03 1.63
N GLY A 91 -3.06 -8.46 1.64
CA GLY A 91 -1.86 -9.06 2.21
C GLY A 91 -0.67 -8.10 2.15
N MET A 92 0.07 -8.02 3.24
CA MET A 92 1.22 -7.13 3.38
C MET A 92 2.35 -7.83 4.14
N GLY A 93 3.59 -7.64 3.71
CA GLY A 93 4.75 -8.15 4.46
C GLY A 93 4.99 -7.35 5.74
N MET A 94 5.49 -8.02 6.78
CA MET A 94 5.69 -7.45 8.12
C MET A 94 6.46 -6.11 8.09
N GLY A 95 7.57 -6.04 7.35
CA GLY A 95 8.34 -4.81 7.25
C GLY A 95 7.59 -3.64 6.60
N ALA A 96 6.65 -3.89 5.68
CA ALA A 96 5.82 -2.82 5.13
C ALA A 96 4.74 -2.38 6.14
N TYR A 97 4.09 -3.34 6.80
CA TYR A 97 3.08 -3.06 7.83
C TYR A 97 3.64 -2.19 8.95
N GLU A 98 4.81 -2.55 9.49
CA GLU A 98 5.47 -1.77 10.54
C GLU A 98 5.82 -0.35 10.08
N ASN A 99 6.26 -0.18 8.82
CA ASN A 99 6.57 1.14 8.27
C ASN A 99 5.33 2.04 8.15
N PHE A 100 4.19 1.50 7.71
CA PHE A 100 2.94 2.26 7.63
C PHE A 100 2.39 2.60 9.01
N LYS A 101 2.42 1.65 9.94
CA LYS A 101 1.98 1.86 11.32
C LYS A 101 2.86 2.88 12.05
N ALA A 102 4.18 2.83 11.84
CA ALA A 102 5.13 3.82 12.36
C ALA A 102 4.93 5.22 11.76
N ALA A 103 4.35 5.32 10.56
CA ALA A 103 3.97 6.59 9.93
C ALA A 103 2.63 7.13 10.44
N GLY A 104 1.93 6.41 11.32
CA GLY A 104 0.63 6.81 11.86
C GLY A 104 -0.58 6.39 11.01
N LEU A 105 -0.39 5.54 10.00
CA LEU A 105 -1.51 4.98 9.23
C LEU A 105 -2.02 3.70 9.88
N GLN A 106 -3.33 3.56 9.98
CA GLN A 106 -3.95 2.31 10.41
C GLN A 106 -3.96 1.31 9.25
N VAL A 107 -3.20 0.23 9.34
CA VAL A 107 -3.18 -0.81 8.32
C VAL A 107 -4.17 -1.91 8.70
N ILE A 108 -5.08 -2.24 7.79
CA ILE A 108 -6.06 -3.33 7.95
C ILE A 108 -5.81 -4.40 6.89
N LEU A 109 -5.65 -5.65 7.32
CA LEU A 109 -5.62 -6.79 6.40
C LEU A 109 -6.99 -7.45 6.33
N THR A 110 -7.51 -7.64 5.12
CA THR A 110 -8.82 -8.27 4.89
C THR A 110 -8.72 -9.35 3.81
N ASP A 111 -9.57 -10.37 3.88
CA ASP A 111 -9.69 -11.38 2.82
C ASP A 111 -10.72 -10.96 1.76
N ILE A 112 -11.47 -9.88 2.01
CA ILE A 112 -12.45 -9.35 1.07
C ILE A 112 -11.71 -8.84 -0.18
N VAL A 113 -12.04 -9.46 -1.31
CA VAL A 113 -11.43 -9.14 -2.60
C VAL A 113 -12.07 -7.93 -3.27
N SER A 114 -13.32 -7.59 -2.99
CA SER A 114 -14.02 -6.48 -3.66
C SER A 114 -13.78 -5.15 -2.92
N THR A 115 -13.33 -4.12 -3.63
CA THR A 115 -13.09 -2.79 -3.02
C THR A 115 -14.38 -2.16 -2.47
N GLU A 116 -15.51 -2.38 -3.12
CA GLU A 116 -16.82 -1.88 -2.70
C GLU A 116 -17.31 -2.58 -1.44
N GLU A 117 -17.16 -3.91 -1.36
CA GLU A 117 -17.53 -4.67 -0.17
C GLU A 117 -16.66 -4.30 1.02
N VAL A 118 -15.35 -4.06 0.81
CA VAL A 118 -14.46 -3.58 1.85
C VAL A 118 -14.94 -2.25 2.44
N ILE A 119 -15.24 -1.26 1.58
CA ILE A 119 -15.71 0.04 2.06
C ILE A 119 -17.06 -0.09 2.76
N THR A 120 -17.96 -0.92 2.24
CA THR A 120 -19.25 -1.18 2.86
C THR A 120 -19.08 -1.80 4.25
N ALA A 121 -18.29 -2.87 4.36
CA ALA A 121 -17.99 -3.53 5.63
C ALA A 121 -17.28 -2.58 6.61
N PHE A 122 -16.39 -1.72 6.13
CA PHE A 122 -15.72 -0.71 6.94
C PHE A 122 -16.73 0.30 7.50
N ASN A 123 -17.65 0.78 6.67
CA ASN A 123 -18.70 1.73 7.05
C ASN A 123 -19.73 1.13 8.02
N GLU A 124 -19.97 -0.18 7.92
CA GLU A 124 -20.82 -0.94 8.84
C GLU A 124 -20.09 -1.35 10.15
N GLY A 125 -18.78 -1.15 10.25
CA GLY A 125 -17.98 -1.62 11.38
C GLY A 125 -17.83 -3.16 11.44
N LYS A 126 -18.03 -3.85 10.32
CA LYS A 126 -17.91 -5.31 10.16
C LYS A 126 -16.56 -5.75 9.59
N LEU A 127 -15.69 -4.81 9.23
CA LEU A 127 -14.38 -5.12 8.68
C LEU A 127 -13.43 -5.58 9.79
N GLU A 128 -13.05 -6.86 9.76
CA GLU A 128 -12.07 -7.44 10.69
C GLU A 128 -10.63 -7.22 10.20
N ASP A 129 -9.72 -6.92 11.14
CA ASP A 129 -8.28 -6.85 10.86
C ASP A 129 -7.64 -8.23 11.05
N LEU A 130 -7.34 -8.90 9.94
CA LEU A 130 -6.73 -10.23 9.90
C LEU A 130 -5.20 -10.19 10.10
N PHE A 131 -4.62 -9.07 10.51
CA PHE A 131 -3.18 -8.98 10.73
C PHE A 131 -2.73 -9.87 11.89
N ASP A 132 -3.44 -9.83 13.02
CA ASP A 132 -3.11 -10.63 14.22
C ASP A 132 -3.16 -12.14 13.92
N GLU A 133 -4.19 -12.57 13.19
CA GLU A 133 -4.40 -13.97 12.82
C GLU A 133 -3.35 -14.52 11.83
N ARG A 134 -2.70 -13.64 11.06
CA ARG A 134 -1.68 -14.00 10.07
C ARG A 134 -0.24 -13.85 10.57
N THR A 135 -0.04 -13.31 11.77
CA THR A 135 1.29 -13.09 12.36
C THR A 135 1.60 -13.98 13.57
N HIS A 136 0.68 -14.86 13.95
CA HIS A 136 0.89 -15.92 14.95
C HIS A 136 1.29 -17.27 14.34
#